data_AF-A0A9E3RWE4-F1
#
_entry.id   AF-A0A9E3RWE4-F1
#
_cell.length_a   1.000
_cell.length_b   1.000
_cell.length_c   1.000
_cell.angle_alpha   90.00
_cell.angle_beta   90.00
_cell.angle_gamma   90.00
#
_symmetry.space_group_name_H-M   'P 1'
#
loop_
_entity.id
_entity.type
_entity.pdbx_description
1 polymer ?
#
loop_
_entity_poly.entity_id
_entity_poly.type
_entity_poly.pdbx_seq_one_letter_code
_entity_poly.pdbx_strand_id
1 'polypeptide(L)'
;MRIVSDFKDYYDSALSFGSDPSLLYVRKQERFEFERSSSIVEERKAHLPRNLDEVLRVPLQLLTQMPHTIARPRRRYVYDDLEIPVTVKLIGFCGFLFPALEIDNTVFWSTEEIADGLSREYLKAFSLDSEGLMTLLGVNYRWNRYGTSGPLTHGSWAKCVAGIVEKCFDEVFIQLGIPIFRLEYVASNRHQCRDRIICTLNPHLKQDHFQRVKPPAEAFQEISMYLGNQLATQKDPIPVVSDEIMRDEKGFDEWSFRRHKEESKKYRKRGQ
;
A
#
# COMPACT_ATOMS: atom_id res chain seq x y z
N MET A 1 18.57 -9.43 -2.35
CA MET A 1 18.40 -8.15 -1.65
C MET A 1 18.99 -8.23 -0.25
N ARG A 2 19.80 -7.24 0.15
CA ARG A 2 20.20 -7.01 1.55
C ARG A 2 19.29 -5.95 2.17
N ILE A 3 18.73 -6.26 3.34
CA ILE A 3 17.90 -5.33 4.11
C ILE A 3 18.75 -4.75 5.24
N VAL A 4 18.75 -3.43 5.38
CA VAL A 4 19.41 -2.71 6.50
C VAL A 4 18.34 -1.92 7.22
N SER A 5 18.09 -2.26 8.48
CA SER A 5 16.97 -1.73 9.28
C SER A 5 17.33 -1.83 10.77
N ASP A 6 16.76 -0.96 11.59
CA ASP A 6 16.86 -0.96 13.05
C ASP A 6 15.89 -1.95 13.73
N PHE A 7 14.78 -2.29 13.06
CA PHE A 7 13.87 -3.36 13.45
C PHE A 7 13.88 -4.56 12.49
N LYS A 8 13.38 -5.70 12.97
CA LYS A 8 13.16 -6.92 12.18
C LYS A 8 11.66 -7.13 11.94
N ASP A 9 11.28 -7.29 10.68
CA ASP A 9 9.90 -7.60 10.26
C ASP A 9 9.74 -9.09 9.93
N TYR A 10 8.52 -9.53 9.64
CA TYR A 10 8.21 -10.95 9.43
C TYR A 10 8.87 -11.51 8.15
N TYR A 11 9.02 -10.70 7.10
CA TYR A 11 9.64 -11.14 5.85
C TYR A 11 11.17 -11.18 5.92
N ASP A 12 11.79 -10.61 6.95
CA ASP A 12 13.24 -10.65 7.12
C ASP A 12 13.74 -12.09 7.38
N SER A 13 12.85 -12.99 7.84
CA SER A 13 13.18 -14.42 7.99
C SER A 13 13.47 -15.10 6.64
N ALA A 14 13.02 -14.51 5.52
CA ALA A 14 13.25 -15.07 4.19
C ALA A 14 14.65 -14.75 3.62
N LEU A 15 15.45 -13.93 4.30
CA LEU A 15 16.83 -13.62 3.88
C LEU A 15 17.71 -14.86 3.72
N SER A 16 17.39 -15.97 4.40
CA SER A 16 18.13 -17.22 4.30
C SER A 16 17.95 -17.95 2.96
N PHE A 17 16.92 -17.64 2.17
CA PHE A 17 16.62 -18.34 0.91
C PHE A 17 17.45 -17.85 -0.28
N GLY A 18 18.28 -16.83 -0.10
CA GLY A 18 19.17 -16.29 -1.11
C GLY A 18 19.13 -14.77 -1.16
N SER A 19 20.29 -14.15 -1.22
CA SER A 19 20.41 -12.69 -1.29
C SER A 19 21.23 -12.29 -2.51
N ASP A 20 20.62 -11.58 -3.45
CA ASP A 20 21.38 -10.70 -4.34
C ASP A 20 22.01 -9.57 -3.48
N PRO A 21 23.35 -9.51 -3.36
CA PRO A 21 24.03 -8.52 -2.54
C PRO A 21 24.05 -7.12 -3.19
N SER A 22 23.78 -7.01 -4.49
CA SER A 22 23.80 -5.73 -5.21
C SER A 22 22.58 -4.86 -4.88
N LEU A 23 21.44 -5.49 -4.63
CA LEU A 23 20.20 -4.80 -4.28
C LEU A 23 20.14 -4.51 -2.77
N LEU A 24 20.26 -3.24 -2.40
CA LEU A 24 20.23 -2.77 -1.02
C LEU A 24 18.90 -2.07 -0.70
N TYR A 25 18.19 -2.54 0.32
CA TYR A 25 17.02 -1.88 0.88
C TYR A 25 17.35 -1.29 2.25
N VAL A 26 17.56 0.03 2.31
CA VAL A 26 17.76 0.75 3.58
C VAL A 26 16.38 1.20 4.08
N ARG A 27 15.91 0.55 5.14
CA ARG A 27 14.59 0.78 5.72
C ARG A 27 14.74 1.62 6.99
N LYS A 28 14.07 2.77 7.00
CA LYS A 28 13.94 3.63 8.17
C LYS A 28 12.47 3.93 8.38
N GLN A 29 11.96 3.66 9.58
CA GLN A 29 10.58 3.95 9.92
C GLN A 29 10.41 5.44 10.18
N GLU A 30 9.43 6.05 9.53
CA GLU A 30 9.06 7.45 9.74
C GLU A 30 7.56 7.54 9.97
N ARG A 31 7.14 8.30 10.99
CA ARG A 31 5.73 8.39 11.41
C ARG A 31 5.29 9.84 11.43
N PHE A 32 4.14 10.09 10.83
CA PHE A 32 3.48 11.39 10.70
C PHE A 32 2.04 11.28 11.21
N GLU A 33 1.56 12.28 11.93
CA GLU A 33 0.19 12.32 12.48
C GLU A 33 -0.50 13.62 12.05
N PHE A 34 -1.77 13.51 11.68
CA PHE A 34 -2.61 14.58 11.16
C PHE A 34 -3.89 14.64 11.98
N GLU A 35 -4.25 15.82 12.48
CA GLU A 35 -5.55 16.05 13.11
C GLU A 35 -6.55 16.58 12.07
N ARG A 36 -7.73 15.96 11.98
CA ARG A 36 -8.82 16.43 11.13
C ARG A 36 -9.64 17.46 11.91
N SER A 37 -9.19 18.72 11.97
CA SER A 37 -9.96 19.78 12.63
C SER A 37 -11.25 20.08 11.83
N SER A 38 -12.40 19.85 12.45
CA SER A 38 -13.73 20.00 11.83
C SER A 38 -14.24 21.44 11.73
N SER A 39 -13.44 22.44 12.10
CA SER A 39 -13.76 23.86 11.88
C SER A 39 -12.49 24.70 11.78
N ILE A 40 -12.60 25.76 10.97
CA ILE A 40 -11.65 26.86 10.78
C ILE A 40 -10.85 27.14 12.06
N VAL A 41 -9.52 27.02 12.01
CA VAL A 41 -8.48 27.82 12.71
C VAL A 41 -7.14 27.08 12.63
N GLU A 42 -6.23 27.68 11.87
CA GLU A 42 -4.76 27.71 12.03
C GLU A 42 -3.97 26.42 12.33
N GLU A 43 -3.18 26.05 11.33
CA GLU A 43 -1.72 25.87 11.45
C GLU A 43 -1.19 25.24 12.74
N ARG A 44 -1.62 24.02 13.01
CA ARG A 44 -0.67 23.00 13.49
C ARG A 44 -0.51 21.92 12.44
N LYS A 45 -0.15 22.34 11.23
CA LYS A 45 0.50 21.42 10.29
C LYS A 45 1.80 20.99 10.97
N ALA A 46 1.80 19.82 11.61
CA ALA A 46 3.00 19.00 11.60
C ALA A 46 3.40 18.96 10.11
N HIS A 47 4.46 19.69 9.76
CA HIS A 47 4.79 19.94 8.36
C HIS A 47 5.12 18.60 7.73
N LEU A 48 4.12 18.01 7.07
CA LEU A 48 4.36 17.08 5.99
C LEU A 48 5.41 17.74 5.11
N PRO A 49 6.45 17.00 4.67
CA PRO A 49 7.18 17.42 3.49
C PRO A 49 6.13 17.83 2.46
N ARG A 50 6.20 19.03 1.87
CA ARG A 50 5.10 19.59 1.05
C ARG A 50 4.57 18.62 -0.02
N ASN A 51 5.41 17.69 -0.44
CA ASN A 51 5.11 16.67 -1.42
C ASN A 51 4.27 15.51 -0.86
N LEU A 52 4.37 15.18 0.44
CA LEU A 52 3.77 13.96 0.99
C LEU A 52 2.23 13.99 0.99
N ASP A 53 1.61 15.15 1.24
CA ASP A 53 0.15 15.31 1.17
C ASP A 53 -0.38 15.13 -0.26
N GLU A 54 0.34 15.70 -1.24
CA GLU A 54 -0.01 15.58 -2.66
C GLU A 54 0.13 14.14 -3.15
N VAL A 55 1.24 13.49 -2.81
CA VAL A 55 1.53 12.09 -3.15
C VAL A 55 0.48 11.14 -2.56
N LEU A 56 0.07 11.37 -1.31
CA LEU A 56 -0.88 10.53 -0.60
C LEU A 56 -2.35 10.94 -0.81
N ARG A 57 -2.63 11.96 -1.62
CA ARG A 57 -3.98 12.52 -1.77
C ARG A 57 -5.04 11.47 -2.10
N VAL A 58 -4.76 10.60 -3.07
CA VAL A 58 -5.69 9.55 -3.50
C VAL A 58 -5.88 8.49 -2.41
N PRO A 59 -4.82 7.86 -1.86
CA PRO A 59 -4.95 6.97 -0.70
C PRO A 59 -5.69 7.57 0.50
N LEU A 60 -5.42 8.83 0.84
CA LEU A 60 -6.09 9.53 1.95
C LEU A 60 -7.58 9.75 1.67
N GLN A 61 -7.93 10.11 0.43
CA GLN A 61 -9.33 10.22 0.02
C GLN A 61 -10.05 8.87 0.14
N LEU A 62 -9.43 7.78 -0.31
CA LEU A 62 -9.99 6.43 -0.17
C LEU A 62 -10.17 6.06 1.30
N LEU A 63 -9.16 6.29 2.13
CA LEU A 63 -9.19 6.02 3.57
C LEU A 63 -10.36 6.75 4.25
N THR A 64 -10.54 8.04 3.98
CA THR A 64 -11.59 8.86 4.61
C THR A 64 -13.01 8.52 4.16
N GLN A 65 -13.17 7.80 3.04
CA GLN A 65 -14.46 7.31 2.55
C GLN A 65 -14.85 5.96 3.14
N MET A 66 -13.92 5.27 3.81
CA MET A 66 -14.19 3.97 4.41
C MET A 66 -15.04 4.08 5.67
N PRO A 67 -15.90 3.07 5.93
CA PRO A 67 -16.68 3.02 7.14
C PRO A 67 -15.77 2.77 8.36
N HIS A 68 -15.83 3.67 9.34
CA HIS A 68 -14.93 3.69 10.50
C HIS A 68 -15.68 3.56 11.84
N THR A 69 -16.92 3.08 11.80
CA THR A 69 -17.79 2.99 12.98
C THR A 69 -18.79 1.87 12.82
N ILE A 70 -18.92 1.00 13.82
CA ILE A 70 -20.06 0.08 13.91
C ILE A 70 -21.11 0.75 14.79
N ALA A 71 -22.33 0.91 14.29
CA ALA A 71 -23.39 1.57 15.04
C ALA A 71 -24.74 0.90 14.84
N ARG A 72 -25.60 1.00 15.86
CA ARG A 72 -27.02 0.66 15.72
C ARG A 72 -27.73 1.70 14.85
N PRO A 73 -28.65 1.29 13.97
CA PRO A 73 -29.49 2.25 13.28
C PRO A 73 -30.29 3.03 14.32
N ARG A 74 -30.20 4.36 14.32
CA ARG A 74 -31.10 5.19 15.11
C ARG A 74 -32.54 4.94 14.64
N ARG A 75 -33.33 4.26 15.46
CA ARG A 75 -34.79 4.32 15.33
C ARG A 75 -35.20 5.76 15.67
N ARG A 76 -36.20 6.31 14.98
CA ARG A 76 -36.61 7.73 15.06
C ARG A 76 -36.77 8.32 16.47
N TYR A 77 -36.82 7.50 17.53
CA TYR A 77 -37.07 7.92 18.91
C TYR A 77 -36.26 7.17 19.98
N VAL A 78 -35.18 6.45 19.63
CA VAL A 78 -34.37 5.73 20.63
C VAL A 78 -32.92 6.21 20.59
N TYR A 79 -32.46 6.77 21.70
CA TYR A 79 -31.09 7.25 21.94
C TYR A 79 -30.12 6.11 22.32
N ASP A 80 -30.32 4.91 21.78
CA ASP A 80 -29.40 3.80 22.01
C ASP A 80 -28.20 3.99 21.07
N ASP A 81 -27.31 4.89 21.48
CA ASP A 81 -26.12 5.31 20.76
C ASP A 81 -25.00 4.27 20.95
N LEU A 82 -25.27 3.01 20.58
CA LEU A 82 -24.19 2.05 20.42
C LEU A 82 -23.31 2.53 19.26
N GLU A 83 -22.08 2.90 19.61
CA GLU A 83 -21.04 3.31 18.69
C GLU A 83 -19.73 2.62 19.08
N ILE A 84 -19.23 1.76 18.20
CA ILE A 84 -17.92 1.12 18.35
C ILE A 84 -17.00 1.81 17.34
N PRO A 85 -15.98 2.56 17.80
CA PRO A 85 -15.00 3.17 16.91
C PRO A 85 -14.17 2.06 16.25
N VAL A 86 -13.90 2.22 14.96
CA VAL A 86 -13.07 1.30 14.19
C VAL A 86 -11.93 2.09 13.58
N THR A 87 -10.70 1.65 13.83
CA THR A 87 -9.55 2.20 13.12
C THR A 87 -9.46 1.55 11.76
N VAL A 88 -9.52 2.34 10.70
CA VAL A 88 -9.37 1.83 9.34
C VAL A 88 -7.92 1.97 8.92
N LYS A 89 -7.33 0.91 8.37
CA LYS A 89 -5.96 0.90 7.87
C LYS A 89 -5.95 0.71 6.35
N LEU A 90 -5.07 1.42 5.66
CA LEU A 90 -4.66 1.11 4.30
C LEU A 90 -3.16 0.83 4.31
N ILE A 91 -2.78 -0.42 4.04
CA ILE A 91 -1.39 -0.83 3.92
C ILE A 91 -1.01 -0.79 2.43
N GLY A 92 -0.10 0.11 2.07
CA GLY A 92 0.53 0.12 0.78
C GLY A 92 1.67 -0.88 0.74
N PHE A 93 1.67 -1.79 -0.23
CA PHE A 93 2.70 -2.80 -0.43
C PHE A 93 2.95 -3.03 -1.92
N CYS A 94 4.17 -2.71 -2.38
CA CYS A 94 4.68 -2.97 -3.74
C CYS A 94 3.71 -2.58 -4.86
N GLY A 95 3.15 -1.36 -4.80
CA GLY A 95 2.24 -0.84 -5.83
C GLY A 95 0.75 -1.02 -5.50
N PHE A 96 0.38 -1.85 -4.52
CA PHE A 96 -1.02 -2.16 -4.21
C PHE A 96 -1.43 -1.66 -2.82
N LEU A 97 -2.74 -1.45 -2.63
CA LEU A 97 -3.32 -1.08 -1.33
C LEU A 97 -4.13 -2.25 -0.76
N PHE A 98 -3.92 -2.51 0.53
CA PHE A 98 -4.57 -3.58 1.28
C PHE A 98 -5.33 -2.96 2.46
N PRO A 99 -6.67 -2.86 2.36
CA PRO A 99 -7.49 -2.38 3.47
C PRO A 99 -7.56 -3.37 4.63
N ALA A 100 -7.51 -2.85 5.85
CA ALA A 100 -7.73 -3.62 7.07
C ALA A 100 -8.52 -2.79 8.09
N LEU A 101 -9.06 -3.47 9.09
CA LEU A 101 -9.79 -2.89 10.20
C LEU A 101 -9.07 -3.22 11.50
N GLU A 102 -9.01 -2.30 12.44
CA GLU A 102 -8.50 -2.55 13.78
C GLU A 102 -9.56 -2.18 14.82
N ILE A 103 -9.90 -3.17 15.65
CA ILE A 103 -10.86 -3.05 16.75
C ILE A 103 -10.23 -3.77 17.94
N ASP A 104 -10.19 -3.12 19.11
CA ASP A 104 -9.57 -3.69 20.33
C ASP A 104 -8.14 -4.21 20.11
N ASN A 105 -7.30 -3.42 19.41
CA ASN A 105 -5.93 -3.78 19.01
C ASN A 105 -5.80 -5.06 18.17
N THR A 106 -6.91 -5.56 17.63
CA THR A 106 -6.95 -6.76 16.77
C THR A 106 -7.20 -6.31 15.34
N VAL A 107 -6.34 -6.77 14.42
CA VAL A 107 -6.44 -6.43 12.98
C VAL A 107 -7.21 -7.51 12.23
N PHE A 108 -8.16 -7.07 11.42
CA PHE A 108 -9.05 -7.87 10.59
C PHE A 108 -8.90 -7.50 9.11
N TRP A 109 -8.85 -8.51 8.25
CA TRP A 109 -8.77 -8.34 6.79
C TRP A 109 -10.12 -8.56 6.11
N SER A 110 -11.05 -9.22 6.80
CA SER A 110 -12.44 -9.38 6.40
C SER A 110 -13.36 -9.00 7.56
N THR A 111 -14.51 -8.41 7.22
CA THR A 111 -15.58 -8.16 8.21
C THR A 111 -16.18 -9.42 8.80
N GLU A 112 -16.07 -10.56 8.12
CA GLU A 112 -16.60 -11.85 8.58
C GLU A 112 -15.83 -12.39 9.79
N GLU A 113 -14.56 -12.00 9.94
CA GLU A 113 -13.69 -12.46 11.02
C GLU A 113 -13.90 -11.67 12.33
N ILE A 114 -14.59 -10.52 12.27
CA ILE A 114 -14.65 -9.56 13.38
C ILE A 114 -15.35 -10.17 14.60
N ALA A 115 -16.52 -10.79 14.42
CA ALA A 115 -17.33 -11.26 15.54
C ALA A 115 -16.69 -12.42 16.32
N ASP A 116 -15.86 -13.22 15.64
CA ASP A 116 -15.16 -14.35 16.22
C ASP A 116 -13.81 -13.96 16.81
N GLY A 117 -13.15 -12.93 16.28
CA GLY A 117 -11.83 -12.51 16.75
C GLY A 117 -11.85 -11.50 17.90
N LEU A 118 -12.99 -10.87 18.22
CA LEU A 118 -13.09 -9.95 19.35
C LEU A 118 -13.30 -10.69 20.69
N SER A 119 -12.70 -10.14 21.76
CA SER A 119 -12.85 -10.69 23.09
C SER A 119 -14.30 -10.56 23.61
N ARG A 120 -14.77 -11.55 24.36
CA ARG A 120 -16.11 -11.50 24.98
C ARG A 120 -16.23 -10.35 25.97
N GLU A 121 -15.13 -10.02 26.65
CA GLU A 121 -15.01 -8.91 27.59
C GLU A 121 -15.22 -7.57 26.86
N TYR A 122 -14.60 -7.39 25.69
CA TYR A 122 -14.78 -6.20 24.87
C TYR A 122 -16.23 -6.04 24.41
N LEU A 123 -16.84 -7.10 23.86
CA LEU A 123 -18.23 -7.05 23.39
C LEU A 123 -19.23 -6.76 24.53
N LYS A 124 -19.00 -7.33 25.72
CA LYS A 124 -19.82 -7.06 26.92
C LYS A 124 -19.81 -5.59 27.32
N ALA A 125 -18.71 -4.86 27.13
CA ALA A 125 -18.64 -3.43 27.41
C ALA A 125 -19.67 -2.61 26.60
N PHE A 126 -20.09 -3.15 25.45
CA PHE A 126 -21.10 -2.57 24.57
C PHE A 126 -22.48 -3.23 24.68
N SER A 127 -22.69 -4.09 25.69
CA SER A 127 -23.91 -4.91 25.81
C SER A 127 -24.20 -5.71 24.53
N LEU A 128 -23.15 -6.29 23.94
CA LEU A 128 -23.20 -7.14 22.77
C LEU A 128 -22.59 -8.52 23.04
N ASP A 129 -23.02 -9.49 22.25
CA ASP A 129 -22.36 -10.76 22.01
C ASP A 129 -21.98 -10.88 20.52
N SER A 130 -21.34 -11.99 20.14
CA SER A 130 -20.91 -12.23 18.76
C SER A 130 -22.08 -12.27 17.78
N GLU A 131 -23.24 -12.82 18.17
CA GLU A 131 -24.44 -12.89 17.32
C GLU A 131 -25.07 -11.51 17.09
N GLY A 132 -25.16 -10.70 18.14
CA GLY A 132 -25.60 -9.31 18.06
C GLY A 132 -24.67 -8.48 17.17
N LEU A 133 -23.36 -8.68 17.25
CA LEU A 133 -22.39 -8.02 16.38
C LEU A 133 -22.52 -8.47 14.91
N MET A 134 -22.67 -9.77 14.64
CA MET A 134 -22.92 -10.28 13.30
C MET A 134 -24.21 -9.71 12.70
N THR A 135 -25.26 -9.62 13.52
CA THR A 135 -26.52 -8.99 13.11
C THR A 135 -26.32 -7.54 12.70
N LEU A 136 -25.49 -6.78 13.43
CA LEU A 136 -25.16 -5.38 13.10
C LEU A 136 -24.36 -5.27 11.80
N LEU A 137 -23.35 -6.12 11.61
CA LEU A 137 -22.53 -6.14 10.40
C LEU A 137 -23.33 -6.62 9.17
N GLY A 138 -24.36 -7.44 9.38
CA GLY A 138 -25.27 -7.92 8.34
C GLY A 138 -26.36 -6.94 7.91
N VAL A 139 -26.53 -5.81 8.60
CA VAL A 139 -27.57 -4.84 8.25
C VAL A 139 -27.32 -4.25 6.86
N ASN A 140 -28.30 -4.36 5.97
CA ASN A 140 -28.25 -3.70 4.68
C ASN A 140 -28.75 -2.24 4.80
N TYR A 141 -27.83 -1.30 4.99
CA TYR A 141 -28.18 0.11 5.01
C TYR A 141 -28.43 0.64 3.60
N ARG A 142 -29.61 1.26 3.40
CA ARG A 142 -29.81 2.15 2.26
C ARG A 142 -28.96 3.39 2.48
N TRP A 143 -27.80 3.42 1.85
CA TRP A 143 -26.84 4.52 1.91
C TRP A 143 -27.54 5.86 1.74
N ASN A 144 -27.37 6.76 2.71
CA ASN A 144 -27.83 8.13 2.58
C ASN A 144 -27.05 8.80 1.43
N ARG A 145 -27.78 9.46 0.53
CA ARG A 145 -27.25 10.19 -0.65
C ARG A 145 -26.19 11.25 -0.34
N TYR A 146 -25.93 11.57 0.93
CA TYR A 146 -25.21 12.76 1.37
C TYR A 146 -23.72 12.55 1.68
N GLY A 147 -23.10 11.46 1.20
CA GLY A 147 -21.63 11.36 1.11
C GLY A 147 -20.87 11.16 2.43
N THR A 148 -21.54 11.04 3.58
CA THR A 148 -20.91 10.58 4.82
C THR A 148 -20.71 9.07 4.77
N SER A 149 -19.53 8.58 5.15
CA SER A 149 -19.27 7.15 5.33
C SER A 149 -20.33 6.57 6.27
N GLY A 150 -21.12 5.61 5.78
CA GLY A 150 -22.11 4.92 6.59
C GLY A 150 -21.45 4.06 7.68
N PRO A 151 -22.25 3.45 8.57
CA PRO A 151 -21.73 2.47 9.51
C PRO A 151 -21.08 1.28 8.77
N LEU A 152 -20.08 0.67 9.40
CA LEU A 152 -19.43 -0.53 8.95
C LEU A 152 -20.40 -1.70 8.94
N THR A 153 -20.46 -2.36 7.79
CA THR A 153 -21.24 -3.55 7.50
C THR A 153 -20.49 -4.39 6.46
N HIS A 154 -20.85 -5.66 6.31
CA HIS A 154 -20.26 -6.53 5.28
C HIS A 154 -20.39 -5.90 3.88
N GLY A 155 -21.59 -5.42 3.54
CA GLY A 155 -21.85 -4.82 2.24
C GLY A 155 -21.13 -3.49 2.02
N SER A 156 -21.03 -2.64 3.05
CA SER A 156 -20.32 -1.36 2.91
C SER A 156 -18.82 -1.55 2.76
N TRP A 157 -18.24 -2.44 3.58
CA TRP A 157 -16.83 -2.80 3.50
C TRP A 157 -16.47 -3.43 2.15
N ALA A 158 -17.19 -4.48 1.74
CA ALA A 158 -16.95 -5.18 0.48
C ALA A 158 -16.98 -4.22 -0.71
N LYS A 159 -17.93 -3.28 -0.74
CA LYS A 159 -18.02 -2.24 -1.78
C LYS A 159 -16.80 -1.32 -1.80
N CYS A 160 -16.34 -0.86 -0.64
CA CYS A 160 -15.14 -0.03 -0.54
C CYS A 160 -13.88 -0.80 -0.96
N VAL A 161 -13.72 -2.04 -0.48
CA VAL A 161 -12.58 -2.90 -0.78
C VAL A 161 -12.51 -3.24 -2.27
N ALA A 162 -13.62 -3.60 -2.90
CA ALA A 162 -13.67 -3.88 -4.35
C ALA A 162 -13.27 -2.68 -5.22
N GLY A 163 -13.43 -1.46 -4.69
CA GLY A 163 -12.99 -0.24 -5.37
C GLY A 163 -11.49 0.06 -5.24
N ILE A 164 -10.75 -0.72 -4.45
CA ILE A 164 -9.34 -0.51 -4.09
C ILE A 164 -8.49 -1.69 -4.50
N VAL A 165 -8.92 -2.90 -4.13
CA VAL A 165 -8.26 -4.16 -4.50
C VAL A 165 -8.25 -4.23 -6.04
N GLU A 166 -7.14 -4.72 -6.60
CA GLU A 166 -6.82 -4.75 -8.05
C GLU A 166 -6.34 -3.44 -8.68
N LYS A 167 -6.48 -2.29 -8.01
CA LYS A 167 -5.89 -1.04 -8.53
C LYS A 167 -4.41 -0.95 -8.19
N CYS A 168 -3.62 -0.57 -9.19
CA CYS A 168 -2.22 -0.22 -9.00
C CYS A 168 -2.10 1.28 -8.66
N PHE A 169 -1.21 1.58 -7.71
CA PHE A 169 -0.91 2.91 -7.20
C PHE A 169 0.60 3.21 -7.28
N ASP A 170 1.31 2.62 -8.25
CA ASP A 170 2.77 2.72 -8.41
C ASP A 170 3.30 4.14 -8.31
N GLU A 171 2.60 5.12 -8.88
CA GLU A 171 2.99 6.54 -8.82
C GLU A 171 3.22 7.01 -7.37
N VAL A 172 2.40 6.56 -6.42
CA VAL A 172 2.55 6.88 -5.00
C VAL A 172 3.86 6.31 -4.47
N PHE A 173 4.12 5.03 -4.70
CA PHE A 173 5.33 4.34 -4.20
C PHE A 173 6.61 4.88 -4.84
N ILE A 174 6.59 5.16 -6.15
CA ILE A 174 7.71 5.74 -6.89
C ILE A 174 8.03 7.13 -6.36
N GLN A 175 7.01 7.98 -6.16
CA GLN A 175 7.22 9.32 -5.62
C GLN A 175 7.70 9.31 -4.16
N LEU A 176 7.27 8.33 -3.36
CA LEU A 176 7.77 8.13 -1.99
C LEU A 176 9.17 7.49 -1.96
N GLY A 177 9.57 6.79 -3.02
CA GLY A 177 10.81 6.02 -3.06
C GLY A 177 10.83 4.83 -2.09
N ILE A 178 9.66 4.30 -1.72
CA ILE A 178 9.55 3.19 -0.75
C ILE A 178 8.56 2.13 -1.25
N PRO A 179 8.78 0.84 -0.94
CA PRO A 179 7.86 -0.22 -1.33
C PRO A 179 6.69 -0.39 -0.36
N ILE A 180 6.74 0.20 0.85
CA ILE A 180 5.76 -0.05 1.91
C ILE A 180 5.42 1.23 2.68
N PHE A 181 4.13 1.50 2.85
CA PHE A 181 3.62 2.50 3.78
C PHE A 181 2.31 2.05 4.43
N ARG A 182 1.91 2.71 5.51
CA ARG A 182 0.63 2.47 6.18
C ARG A 182 -0.06 3.79 6.46
N LEU A 183 -1.35 3.87 6.16
CA LEU A 183 -2.24 4.95 6.56
C LEU A 183 -3.27 4.41 7.53
N GLU A 184 -3.58 5.15 8.59
CA GLU A 184 -4.50 4.75 9.64
C GLU A 184 -5.48 5.90 9.89
N TYR A 185 -6.79 5.64 9.79
CA TYR A 185 -7.84 6.57 10.22
C TYR A 185 -8.31 6.14 11.59
N VAL A 186 -7.89 6.87 12.62
CA VAL A 186 -8.28 6.63 14.00
C VAL A 186 -9.52 7.47 14.27
N ALA A 187 -10.68 6.83 14.22
CA ALA A 187 -11.95 7.44 14.57
C ALA A 187 -12.01 7.65 16.08
N SER A 188 -12.30 8.88 16.50
CA SER A 188 -12.68 9.17 17.87
C SER A 188 -14.20 8.99 18.02
N ASN A 189 -14.68 8.61 19.21
CA ASN A 189 -16.12 8.59 19.47
C ASN A 189 -16.71 9.97 19.15
N ARG A 190 -17.97 10.05 18.69
CA ARG A 190 -18.62 11.31 18.26
C ARG A 190 -18.49 12.47 19.25
N HIS A 191 -18.35 12.17 20.53
CA HIS A 191 -18.20 13.16 21.60
C HIS A 191 -16.79 13.76 21.73
N GLN A 192 -15.75 13.13 21.16
CA GLN A 192 -14.35 13.57 21.32
C GLN A 192 -13.74 14.25 20.07
N CYS A 193 -14.47 14.32 18.94
CA CYS A 193 -14.21 15.15 17.75
C CYS A 193 -12.74 15.33 17.31
N ARG A 194 -11.88 14.33 17.50
CA ARG A 194 -10.47 14.39 17.11
C ARG A 194 -10.13 13.13 16.35
N ASP A 195 -10.73 13.02 15.17
CA ASP A 195 -10.31 12.03 14.21
C ASP A 195 -8.88 12.36 13.78
N ARG A 196 -8.05 11.33 13.76
CA ARG A 196 -6.64 11.47 13.40
C ARG A 196 -6.31 10.55 12.26
N ILE A 197 -5.44 11.03 11.38
CA ILE A 197 -4.85 10.21 10.35
C ILE A 197 -3.37 10.03 10.69
N ILE A 198 -2.89 8.80 10.67
CA ILE A 198 -1.49 8.48 10.93
C ILE A 198 -0.91 7.88 9.65
N CYS A 199 0.20 8.42 9.17
CA CYS A 199 0.98 7.85 8.09
C CYS A 199 2.30 7.32 8.64
N THR A 200 2.60 6.06 8.37
CA THR A 200 3.88 5.45 8.71
C THR A 200 4.55 4.96 7.42
N LEU A 201 5.72 5.50 7.09
CA LEU A 201 6.58 5.01 6.01
C LEU A 201 7.42 3.87 6.56
N ASN A 202 7.58 2.80 5.77
CA ASN A 202 8.28 1.59 6.20
C ASN A 202 7.80 1.04 7.57
N PRO A 203 6.49 0.79 7.74
CA PRO A 203 5.92 0.27 8.98
C PRO A 203 6.44 -1.14 9.31
N HIS A 204 6.30 -1.55 10.57
CA HIS A 204 6.54 -2.92 11.02
C HIS A 204 5.28 -3.78 10.80
N LEU A 205 5.17 -4.43 9.65
CA LEU A 205 3.96 -5.11 9.18
C LEU A 205 3.58 -6.35 9.99
N LYS A 206 4.53 -6.93 10.72
CA LYS A 206 4.26 -8.02 11.68
C LYS A 206 3.21 -7.65 12.72
N GLN A 207 3.14 -6.38 13.14
CA GLN A 207 2.14 -5.90 14.10
C GLN A 207 0.72 -5.93 13.53
N ASP A 208 0.59 -5.77 12.20
CA ASP A 208 -0.68 -5.80 11.50
C ASP A 208 -1.08 -7.22 11.03
N HIS A 209 -0.32 -8.24 11.45
CA HIS A 209 -0.48 -9.63 11.02
C HIS A 209 -0.50 -9.81 9.49
N PHE A 210 0.22 -8.96 8.75
CA PHE A 210 0.20 -8.94 7.28
C PHE A 210 0.67 -10.25 6.65
N GLN A 211 1.40 -11.10 7.40
CA GLN A 211 1.77 -12.44 6.96
C GLN A 211 0.57 -13.33 6.58
N ARG A 212 -0.65 -13.00 7.04
CA ARG A 212 -1.89 -13.69 6.61
C ARG A 212 -2.29 -13.36 5.17
N VAL A 213 -1.95 -12.17 4.71
CA VAL A 213 -2.23 -11.68 3.36
C VAL A 213 -1.10 -12.05 2.41
N LYS A 214 0.15 -11.82 2.86
CA LYS A 214 1.37 -12.09 2.09
C LYS A 214 2.37 -12.88 2.94
N PRO A 215 2.54 -14.19 2.70
CA PRO A 215 3.52 -15.00 3.41
C PRO A 215 4.96 -14.42 3.35
N PRO A 216 5.84 -14.75 4.31
CA PRO A 216 7.18 -14.15 4.41
C PRO A 216 8.01 -14.21 3.13
N ALA A 217 8.04 -15.36 2.44
CA ALA A 217 8.84 -15.55 1.24
C ALA A 217 8.30 -14.74 0.05
N GLU A 218 6.99 -14.74 -0.16
CA GLU A 218 6.32 -13.95 -1.20
C GLU A 218 6.53 -12.45 -0.98
N ALA A 219 6.34 -11.98 0.26
CA ALA A 219 6.56 -10.59 0.61
C ALA A 219 8.00 -10.16 0.35
N PHE A 220 9.00 -10.97 0.75
CA PHE A 220 10.40 -10.70 0.47
C PHE A 220 10.71 -10.64 -1.02
N GLN A 221 10.20 -11.60 -1.80
CA GLN A 221 10.38 -11.66 -3.23
C GLN A 221 9.77 -10.44 -3.93
N GLU A 222 8.53 -10.07 -3.59
CA GLU A 222 7.84 -8.91 -4.16
C GLU A 222 8.59 -7.61 -3.85
N ILE A 223 9.06 -7.40 -2.61
CA ILE A 223 9.87 -6.23 -2.26
C ILE A 223 11.16 -6.20 -3.09
N SER A 224 11.86 -7.33 -3.21
CA SER A 224 13.09 -7.42 -4.00
C SER A 224 12.85 -7.11 -5.47
N MET A 225 11.76 -7.63 -6.06
CA MET A 225 11.39 -7.36 -7.44
C MET A 225 10.98 -5.90 -7.65
N TYR A 226 10.20 -5.35 -6.72
CA TYR A 226 9.73 -3.96 -6.79
C TYR A 226 10.89 -2.98 -6.72
N LEU A 227 11.84 -3.21 -5.81
CA LEU A 227 13.04 -2.38 -5.68
C LEU A 227 13.97 -2.50 -6.89
N GLY A 228 14.13 -3.71 -7.44
CA GLY A 228 14.99 -3.94 -8.61
C GLY A 228 14.40 -3.42 -9.92
N ASN A 229 13.08 -3.30 -10.03
CA ASN A 229 12.39 -2.92 -11.27
C ASN A 229 11.83 -1.50 -11.22
N GLN A 230 10.97 -1.21 -10.24
CA GLN A 230 10.17 0.03 -10.20
C GLN A 230 10.90 1.17 -9.51
N LEU A 231 11.61 0.88 -8.42
CA LEU A 231 12.36 1.89 -7.66
C LEU A 231 13.83 1.97 -8.08
N ALA A 232 14.29 1.06 -8.94
CA ALA A 232 15.59 1.15 -9.56
C ALA A 232 15.59 2.40 -10.45
N THR A 233 16.13 3.49 -9.91
CA THR A 233 16.42 4.66 -10.72
C THR A 233 17.43 4.20 -11.78
N GLN A 234 17.07 4.18 -13.06
CA GLN A 234 18.06 4.08 -14.14
C GLN A 234 18.94 5.34 -14.05
N LYS A 235 19.94 5.30 -13.16
CA LYS A 235 20.89 6.40 -12.95
C LYS A 235 21.92 6.47 -14.06
N ASP A 236 22.10 5.37 -14.79
CA ASP A 236 23.02 5.36 -15.89
C ASP A 236 22.26 5.80 -17.14
N PRO A 237 22.65 6.93 -17.79
CA PRO A 237 22.25 7.10 -19.18
C PRO A 237 22.63 5.80 -19.89
N ILE A 238 21.73 5.27 -20.72
CA ILE A 238 22.05 4.13 -21.58
C ILE A 238 23.42 4.45 -22.20
N PRO A 239 24.49 3.69 -21.88
CA PRO A 239 25.81 4.04 -22.36
C PRO A 239 25.69 4.15 -23.87
N VAL A 240 26.07 5.30 -24.43
CA VAL A 240 26.05 5.50 -25.88
C VAL A 240 27.11 4.57 -26.43
N VAL A 241 26.69 3.37 -26.80
CA VAL A 241 27.54 2.37 -27.44
C VAL A 241 27.92 2.96 -28.79
N SER A 242 29.21 3.20 -29.01
CA SER A 242 29.68 3.68 -30.30
C SER A 242 29.38 2.63 -31.39
N ASP A 243 29.17 3.08 -32.62
CA ASP A 243 28.94 2.18 -33.77
C ASP A 243 30.07 1.14 -33.92
N GLU A 244 31.29 1.49 -33.49
CA GLU A 244 32.46 0.61 -33.47
C GLU A 244 32.29 -0.55 -32.48
N ILE A 245 31.82 -0.27 -31.25
CA ILE A 245 31.56 -1.32 -30.25
C ILE A 245 30.39 -2.20 -30.69
N MET A 246 29.31 -1.62 -31.24
CA MET A 246 28.20 -2.41 -31.80
C MET A 246 28.62 -3.28 -32.99
N ARG A 247 29.54 -2.78 -33.84
CA ARG A 247 30.10 -3.51 -34.98
C ARG A 247 30.86 -4.73 -34.47
N ASP A 248 31.76 -4.53 -33.51
CA ASP A 248 32.66 -5.56 -33.01
C ASP A 248 31.90 -6.64 -32.20
N GLU A 249 30.90 -6.27 -31.36
CA GLU A 249 30.06 -7.23 -30.62
C GLU A 249 29.23 -8.14 -31.53
N LYS A 250 28.78 -7.61 -32.67
CA LYS A 250 28.03 -8.40 -33.67
C LYS A 250 28.94 -9.27 -34.53
N GLY A 251 30.25 -9.27 -34.28
CA GLY A 251 31.24 -10.00 -35.05
C GLY A 251 31.45 -9.42 -36.46
N PHE A 252 31.05 -8.17 -36.69
CA PHE A 252 31.40 -7.47 -37.92
C PHE A 252 32.81 -6.90 -37.77
N ASP A 253 33.62 -7.10 -38.79
CA ASP A 253 34.89 -6.40 -38.97
C ASP A 253 34.71 -5.19 -39.90
N GLU A 254 35.76 -4.38 -40.07
CA GLU A 254 35.77 -3.26 -41.03
C GLU A 254 35.45 -3.66 -42.48
N TRP A 255 35.57 -4.95 -42.78
CA TRP A 255 35.46 -5.53 -44.11
C TRP A 255 34.11 -6.20 -44.37
N SER A 256 33.29 -6.39 -43.35
CA SER A 256 32.03 -7.14 -43.42
C SER A 256 31.02 -6.54 -44.41
N PHE A 257 31.15 -5.25 -44.72
CA PHE A 257 30.33 -4.56 -45.73
C PHE A 257 31.14 -4.02 -46.92
N ARG A 258 32.47 -4.19 -46.92
CA ARG A 258 33.35 -3.71 -47.99
C ARG A 258 33.83 -4.90 -48.81
N ARG A 259 33.53 -4.92 -50.11
CA ARG A 259 34.14 -5.92 -51.00
C ARG A 259 35.66 -5.78 -50.97
N HIS A 260 36.36 -6.88 -50.74
CA HIS A 260 37.82 -6.89 -50.86
C HIS A 260 38.21 -6.43 -52.26
N LYS A 261 39.22 -5.54 -52.33
CA LYS A 261 39.70 -4.93 -53.56
C LYS A 261 40.14 -6.00 -54.58
N GLU A 262 40.57 -7.15 -54.11
CA GLU A 262 40.94 -8.33 -54.91
C GLU A 262 39.72 -8.97 -55.60
N GLU A 263 38.60 -9.13 -54.89
CA GLU A 263 37.35 -9.67 -55.46
C GLU A 263 36.69 -8.69 -56.43
N SER A 264 36.82 -7.38 -56.18
CA SER A 264 36.28 -6.34 -57.07
C SER A 264 36.89 -6.38 -58.48
N LYS A 265 38.15 -6.83 -58.63
CA LYS A 265 38.84 -6.94 -59.93
C LYS A 265 38.34 -8.15 -60.76
N LYS A 266 37.82 -9.20 -60.12
CA LYS A 266 37.27 -10.38 -60.79
C LYS A 266 35.98 -10.07 -61.56
N TYR A 267 35.17 -9.13 -61.08
CA TYR A 267 33.88 -8.81 -61.70
C TYR A 267 34.00 -7.93 -62.95
N ARG A 268 35.07 -7.13 -63.08
CA ARG A 268 35.28 -6.25 -64.25
C ARG A 268 35.73 -6.96 -65.53
N LYS A 269 36.11 -8.24 -65.48
CA LYS A 269 36.65 -8.99 -66.63
C LYS A 269 35.62 -9.81 -67.44
N ARG A 270 34.32 -9.71 -67.15
CA ARG A 270 33.26 -10.47 -67.87
C ARG A 270 32.48 -9.67 -68.92
N GLY A 271 32.97 -8.50 -69.32
CA GLY A 271 32.35 -7.68 -70.36
C GLY A 271 33.36 -7.19 -71.38
N GLN A 272 33.94 -8.11 -72.15
CA GLN A 272 34.55 -7.88 -73.46
C GLN A 272 34.47 -9.18 -74.25
#